data_AF-A0A420YK29-F1
#
_entry.id   AF-A0A420YK29-F1
#
_cell.length_a   1.000
_cell.length_b   1.000
_cell.length_c   1.000
_cell.angle_alpha   90.00
_cell.angle_beta   90.00
_cell.angle_gamma   90.00
#
_symmetry.space_group_name_H-M   'P 1'
#
loop_
_entity.id
_entity.type
_entity.pdbx_description
1 polymer ?
#
loop_
_entity_poly.entity_id
_entity_poly.type
_entity_poly.pdbx_seq_one_letter_code
_entity_poly.pdbx_strand_id
1 'polypeptide(L)'
;MSDSPLTLHGAEVAEPPETITEKYFVLLRDYLRATGTASLPLQGCVEQIDALTRSPTSRDDGNVDIEAHLDALWNVLLDVVGQIQIDKMRDKRMETLARLIVELSKLDSGSVEVWGTNSKLWEDLPLLGPTLRENWNEPDEHMPEGKHPAWARQNAFLALLVARQQEEGIDKPSFLEFSVWTLRGALEEEIETPRPNFGSARILAASKWFQYAGEFLLEQSKSHYRAEDEMFARVTRPGKLFRGSPGMSLERFQFWRGRLEGLSQGPEDETVTKQAKEAAEIATNLLNHH
;
A
#
# COMPACT_ATOMS: atom_id res chain seq x y z
N MET A 1 28.07 -0.92 5.68
CA MET A 1 28.40 -0.20 4.42
C MET A 1 27.08 0.34 3.91
N SER A 2 27.04 1.61 3.51
CA SER A 2 25.81 2.24 3.03
C SER A 2 25.52 1.71 1.64
N ASP A 3 24.75 0.63 1.53
CA ASP A 3 24.28 0.15 0.23
C ASP A 3 23.42 1.26 -0.38
N SER A 4 23.78 1.65 -1.59
CA SER A 4 23.02 2.65 -2.34
C SER A 4 21.64 2.07 -2.66
N PRO A 5 20.56 2.86 -2.57
CA PRO A 5 19.21 2.33 -2.81
C PRO A 5 19.11 1.77 -4.23
N LEU A 6 18.53 0.56 -4.36
CA LEU A 6 18.29 -0.08 -5.66
C LEU A 6 17.26 0.74 -6.44
N THR A 7 17.61 1.14 -7.66
CA THR A 7 16.76 2.05 -8.46
C THR A 7 16.24 1.40 -9.73
N LEU A 8 14.94 1.55 -10.02
CA LEU A 8 14.32 1.07 -11.27
C LEU A 8 14.94 1.73 -12.52
N HIS A 9 15.52 2.92 -12.35
CA HIS A 9 16.05 3.79 -13.41
C HIS A 9 17.58 3.97 -13.38
N GLY A 10 18.31 3.26 -12.51
CA GLY A 10 19.76 3.44 -12.31
C GLY A 10 20.47 2.15 -11.90
N ALA A 11 21.80 2.27 -11.72
CA ALA A 11 22.87 1.28 -11.43
C ALA A 11 22.60 -0.21 -11.74
N GLU A 12 23.52 -0.82 -12.49
CA GLU A 12 23.59 -2.27 -12.66
C GLU A 12 23.74 -2.95 -11.30
N VAL A 13 22.79 -3.84 -10.99
CA VAL A 13 22.95 -4.85 -9.93
C VAL A 13 24.08 -5.77 -10.37
N ALA A 14 24.87 -6.29 -9.42
CA ALA A 14 25.89 -7.30 -9.74
C ALA A 14 25.27 -8.44 -10.57
N GLU A 15 25.96 -8.88 -11.62
CA GLU A 15 25.55 -10.03 -12.44
C GLU A 15 26.54 -11.19 -12.20
N PRO A 16 26.14 -12.27 -11.51
CA PRO A 16 24.80 -12.57 -10.95
C PRO A 16 24.50 -11.82 -9.62
N PRO A 17 23.22 -11.63 -9.25
CA PRO A 17 22.86 -10.98 -7.98
C PRO A 17 23.33 -11.82 -6.78
N GLU A 18 24.02 -11.17 -5.84
CA GLU A 18 24.74 -11.85 -4.75
C GLU A 18 23.89 -11.97 -3.48
N THR A 19 23.06 -10.95 -3.21
CA THR A 19 22.20 -10.86 -2.03
C THR A 19 20.75 -11.25 -2.30
N ILE A 20 20.01 -11.63 -1.26
CA ILE A 20 18.57 -11.94 -1.36
C ILE A 20 17.79 -10.70 -1.83
N THR A 21 18.12 -9.53 -1.28
CA THR A 21 17.55 -8.23 -1.68
C THR A 21 17.73 -7.96 -3.17
N GLU A 22 18.93 -8.14 -3.70
CA GLU A 22 19.20 -7.96 -5.14
C GLU A 22 18.43 -8.96 -6.00
N LYS A 23 18.30 -10.22 -5.56
CA LYS A 23 17.53 -11.25 -6.29
C LYS A 23 16.05 -10.87 -6.41
N TYR A 24 15.41 -10.46 -5.31
CA TYR A 24 14.01 -9.99 -5.36
C TYR A 24 13.87 -8.71 -6.19
N PHE A 25 14.82 -7.79 -6.08
CA PHE A 25 14.77 -6.55 -6.85
C PHE A 25 14.87 -6.81 -8.35
N VAL A 26 15.81 -7.66 -8.79
CA VAL A 26 15.94 -8.07 -10.20
C VAL A 26 14.65 -8.71 -10.68
N LEU A 27 14.06 -9.61 -9.89
CA LEU A 27 12.82 -10.31 -10.24
C LEU A 27 11.64 -9.33 -10.42
N LEU A 28 11.41 -8.42 -9.46
CA LEU A 28 10.35 -7.41 -9.56
C LEU A 28 10.61 -6.41 -10.70
N ARG A 29 11.86 -5.97 -10.87
CA ARG A 29 12.26 -5.05 -11.94
C ARG A 29 12.00 -5.66 -13.32
N ASP A 30 12.38 -6.91 -13.53
CA ASP A 30 12.24 -7.59 -14.81
C ASP A 30 10.77 -7.91 -15.11
N TYR A 31 9.98 -8.24 -14.08
CA TYR A 31 8.52 -8.33 -14.18
C TYR A 31 7.86 -6.98 -14.57
N LEU A 32 8.33 -5.86 -14.01
CA LEU A 32 7.78 -4.53 -14.31
C LEU A 32 8.24 -3.92 -15.64
N ARG A 33 9.39 -4.35 -16.18
CA ARG A 33 9.92 -3.93 -17.50
C ARG A 33 9.17 -4.52 -18.69
N ALA A 34 8.14 -5.32 -18.43
CA ALA A 34 7.30 -6.01 -19.39
C ALA A 34 6.52 -5.11 -20.37
N THR A 35 7.22 -4.50 -21.32
CA THR A 35 6.65 -4.01 -22.58
C THR A 35 7.41 -4.66 -23.74
N GLY A 36 7.17 -5.96 -23.98
CA GLY A 36 7.83 -6.70 -25.08
C GLY A 36 7.67 -8.23 -25.00
N THR A 37 8.10 -8.91 -26.07
CA THR A 37 7.98 -10.38 -26.30
C THR A 37 8.84 -11.27 -25.40
N ALA A 38 9.68 -10.71 -24.53
CA ALA A 38 10.55 -11.41 -23.58
C ALA A 38 10.29 -10.97 -22.12
N SER A 39 9.02 -10.77 -21.77
CA SER A 39 8.59 -10.44 -20.41
C SER A 39 8.41 -11.71 -19.57
N LEU A 40 8.83 -11.67 -18.30
CA LEU A 40 8.42 -12.68 -17.34
C LEU A 40 6.90 -12.58 -17.11
N PRO A 41 6.10 -13.60 -17.46
CA PRO A 41 4.66 -13.57 -17.21
C PRO A 41 4.38 -13.56 -15.71
N LEU A 42 3.22 -13.03 -15.30
CA LEU A 42 2.76 -13.01 -13.90
C LEU A 42 2.99 -14.35 -13.19
N GLN A 43 2.53 -15.45 -13.79
CA GLN A 43 2.67 -16.79 -13.21
C GLN A 43 4.14 -17.19 -13.02
N GLY A 44 5.01 -16.86 -13.99
CA GLY A 44 6.44 -17.13 -13.86
C GLY A 44 7.12 -16.27 -12.78
N CYS A 45 6.62 -15.05 -12.54
CA CYS A 45 7.10 -14.20 -11.44
C CYS A 45 6.64 -14.76 -10.08
N VAL A 46 5.36 -15.14 -9.96
CA VAL A 46 4.78 -15.79 -8.78
C VAL A 46 5.58 -17.04 -8.41
N GLU A 47 5.82 -17.94 -9.37
CA GLU A 47 6.59 -19.17 -9.17
C GLU A 47 8.04 -18.91 -8.75
N GLN A 48 8.69 -17.89 -9.34
CA GLN A 48 10.06 -17.54 -8.98
C GLN A 48 10.17 -16.89 -7.59
N ILE A 49 9.20 -16.07 -7.19
CA ILE A 49 9.14 -15.52 -5.82
C ILE A 49 8.96 -16.67 -4.83
N ASP A 50 8.02 -17.58 -5.10
CA ASP A 50 7.77 -18.74 -4.25
C ASP A 50 8.99 -19.65 -4.12
N ALA A 51 9.64 -19.98 -5.24
CA ALA A 51 10.85 -20.79 -5.25
C ALA A 51 12.02 -20.11 -4.53
N LEU A 52 12.23 -18.81 -4.76
CA LEU A 52 13.30 -18.05 -4.13
C LEU A 52 13.09 -17.96 -2.61
N THR A 53 11.86 -17.74 -2.15
CA THR A 53 11.51 -17.64 -0.72
C THR A 53 11.73 -18.95 0.03
N ARG A 54 11.66 -20.08 -0.67
CA ARG A 54 11.90 -21.42 -0.11
C ARG A 54 13.32 -21.94 -0.36
N SER A 55 14.22 -21.12 -0.89
CA SER A 55 15.60 -21.49 -1.16
C SER A 55 16.50 -21.16 0.05
N PRO A 56 17.57 -21.94 0.31
CA PRO A 56 18.54 -21.60 1.34
C PRO A 56 19.21 -20.25 1.07
N THR A 57 19.54 -19.51 2.13
CA THR A 57 20.29 -18.27 2.00
C THR A 57 21.75 -18.56 1.67
N SER A 58 22.48 -17.61 1.06
CA SER A 58 23.89 -17.80 0.69
C SER A 58 24.84 -17.91 1.90
N ARG A 59 24.32 -17.75 3.12
CA ARG A 59 25.05 -17.84 4.39
C ARG A 59 24.53 -19.03 5.23
N ASP A 60 25.03 -20.22 4.91
CA ASP A 60 25.23 -21.40 5.78
C ASP A 60 24.16 -22.53 5.90
N ASP A 61 24.69 -23.71 6.27
CA ASP A 61 24.14 -25.05 6.65
C ASP A 61 23.04 -25.78 5.82
N GLY A 62 22.34 -25.09 4.91
CA GLY A 62 21.28 -25.68 4.08
C GLY A 62 19.86 -25.45 4.62
N ASN A 63 19.68 -24.74 5.73
CA ASN A 63 18.37 -24.29 6.21
C ASN A 63 17.90 -23.01 5.49
N VAL A 64 16.58 -22.87 5.35
CA VAL A 64 15.93 -21.68 4.78
C VAL A 64 15.65 -20.69 5.90
N ASP A 65 16.26 -19.51 5.86
CA ASP A 65 15.90 -18.39 6.72
C ASP A 65 14.70 -17.64 6.12
N ILE A 66 13.50 -18.13 6.44
CA ILE A 66 12.25 -17.63 5.88
C ILE A 66 11.99 -16.17 6.26
N GLU A 67 12.36 -15.76 7.48
CA GLU A 67 12.15 -14.40 7.96
C GLU A 67 13.01 -13.42 7.17
N ALA A 68 14.29 -13.75 6.91
CA ALA A 68 15.17 -12.93 6.08
C ALA A 68 14.66 -12.79 4.63
N HIS A 69 14.07 -13.85 4.06
CA HIS A 69 13.49 -13.81 2.72
C HIS A 69 12.24 -12.92 2.66
N LEU A 70 11.31 -13.08 3.60
CA LEU A 70 10.09 -12.29 3.67
C LEU A 70 10.38 -10.81 3.95
N ASP A 71 11.29 -10.52 4.89
CA ASP A 71 11.72 -9.15 5.18
C ASP A 71 12.35 -8.49 3.95
N ALA A 72 13.26 -9.20 3.25
CA ALA A 72 13.87 -8.68 2.03
C ALA A 72 12.83 -8.44 0.92
N LEU A 73 11.91 -9.39 0.69
CA LEU A 73 10.87 -9.26 -0.33
C LEU A 73 9.98 -8.04 -0.09
N TRP A 74 9.45 -7.87 1.13
CA TRP A 74 8.52 -6.80 1.43
C TRP A 74 9.18 -5.42 1.40
N ASN A 75 10.40 -5.29 1.92
CA ASN A 75 11.13 -4.02 1.84
C ASN A 75 11.45 -3.65 0.38
N VAL A 76 11.91 -4.61 -0.43
CA VAL A 76 12.18 -4.37 -1.86
C VAL A 76 10.90 -4.00 -2.60
N LEU A 77 9.77 -4.64 -2.31
CA LEU A 77 8.47 -4.30 -2.89
C LEU A 77 8.10 -2.84 -2.60
N LEU A 78 8.21 -2.40 -1.34
CA LEU A 78 7.87 -1.03 -0.95
C LEU A 78 8.83 0.02 -1.55
N ASP A 79 10.12 -0.31 -1.66
CA ASP A 79 11.11 0.52 -2.34
C ASP A 79 10.81 0.66 -3.83
N VAL A 80 10.43 -0.42 -4.49
CA VAL A 80 10.02 -0.42 -5.90
C VAL A 80 8.74 0.41 -6.09
N VAL A 81 7.74 0.23 -5.22
CA VAL A 81 6.49 1.02 -5.21
C VAL A 81 6.77 2.51 -5.05
N GLY A 82 7.70 2.88 -4.15
CA GLY A 82 8.09 4.27 -3.90
C GLY A 82 8.68 4.98 -5.13
N GLN A 83 9.14 4.23 -6.13
CA GLN A 83 9.76 4.74 -7.35
C GLN A 83 8.80 4.88 -8.55
N ILE A 84 7.61 4.29 -8.48
CA ILE A 84 6.61 4.32 -9.56
C ILE A 84 5.90 5.68 -9.62
N GLN A 85 5.83 6.29 -10.80
CA GLN A 85 5.16 7.59 -10.97
C GLN A 85 3.64 7.39 -11.09
N ILE A 86 2.85 8.14 -10.31
CA ILE A 86 1.38 7.98 -10.22
C ILE A 86 0.62 9.03 -11.03
N ASP A 87 1.28 10.13 -11.37
CA ASP A 87 0.71 11.29 -12.06
C ASP A 87 0.59 11.09 -13.58
N LYS A 88 1.33 10.13 -14.15
CA LYS A 88 1.24 9.79 -15.57
C LYS A 88 0.16 8.74 -15.77
N MET A 89 -1.03 9.21 -16.18
CA MET A 89 -2.09 8.41 -16.80
C MET A 89 -1.47 7.31 -17.67
N ARG A 90 -1.61 6.03 -17.26
CA ARG A 90 -1.14 4.77 -17.89
C ARG A 90 0.01 4.02 -17.20
N ASP A 91 0.50 4.45 -16.03
CA ASP A 91 1.46 3.61 -15.31
C ASP A 91 0.77 2.41 -14.62
N LYS A 92 0.64 1.30 -15.38
CA LYS A 92 0.04 0.05 -14.90
C LYS A 92 0.94 -0.73 -13.94
N ARG A 93 2.19 -0.28 -13.68
CA ARG A 93 3.15 -1.04 -12.86
C ARG A 93 2.64 -1.24 -11.44
N MET A 94 1.96 -0.24 -10.87
CA MET A 94 1.38 -0.36 -9.52
C MET A 94 0.30 -1.45 -9.46
N GLU A 95 -0.59 -1.46 -10.43
CA GLU A 95 -1.65 -2.48 -10.57
C GLU A 95 -1.06 -3.87 -10.83
N THR A 96 -0.02 -3.94 -11.65
CA THR A 96 0.75 -5.17 -11.94
C THR A 96 1.38 -5.76 -10.68
N LEU A 97 1.89 -4.94 -9.75
CA LEU A 97 2.40 -5.38 -8.45
C LEU A 97 1.27 -5.81 -7.50
N ALA A 98 0.17 -5.06 -7.42
CA ALA A 98 -0.97 -5.44 -6.58
C ALA A 98 -1.52 -6.82 -6.99
N ARG A 99 -1.66 -7.05 -8.30
CA ARG A 99 -2.05 -8.36 -8.85
C ARG A 99 -1.05 -9.46 -8.53
N LEU A 100 0.25 -9.16 -8.54
CA LEU A 100 1.29 -10.13 -8.16
C LEU A 100 1.09 -10.64 -6.73
N ILE A 101 0.82 -9.73 -5.78
CA ILE A 101 0.59 -10.10 -4.38
C ILE A 101 -0.69 -10.92 -4.22
N VAL A 102 -1.75 -10.55 -4.94
CA VAL A 102 -3.01 -11.31 -4.95
C VAL A 102 -2.82 -12.74 -5.48
N GLU A 103 -2.06 -12.91 -6.57
CA GLU A 103 -1.78 -14.25 -7.09
C GLU A 103 -0.84 -15.06 -6.19
N LEU A 104 0.13 -14.40 -5.54
CA LEU A 104 0.91 -15.04 -4.48
C LEU A 104 0.00 -15.56 -3.38
N SER A 105 -0.95 -14.75 -2.87
CA SER A 105 -1.83 -15.16 -1.78
C SER A 105 -2.75 -16.35 -2.07
N LYS A 106 -2.87 -16.74 -3.34
CA LYS A 106 -3.64 -17.92 -3.77
C LYS A 106 -2.79 -19.21 -3.78
N LEU A 107 -1.47 -19.12 -3.62
CA LEU A 107 -0.60 -20.29 -3.60
C LEU A 107 -0.73 -21.08 -2.30
N ASP A 108 -0.85 -22.39 -2.43
CA ASP A 108 -0.68 -23.33 -1.33
C ASP A 108 0.76 -23.82 -1.25
N SER A 109 1.62 -23.01 -0.63
CA SER A 109 3.04 -23.32 -0.42
C SER A 109 3.33 -23.87 0.98
N GLY A 110 2.29 -24.25 1.72
CA GLY A 110 2.38 -24.73 3.10
C GLY A 110 2.53 -23.61 4.14
N SER A 111 2.89 -24.02 5.36
CA SER A 111 3.03 -23.12 6.52
C SER A 111 4.48 -22.92 6.90
N VAL A 112 4.77 -21.75 7.47
CA VAL A 112 6.07 -21.34 7.99
C VAL A 112 5.90 -20.79 9.39
N GLU A 113 6.93 -20.95 10.22
CA GLU A 113 6.98 -20.32 11.55
C GLU A 113 7.69 -18.96 11.42
N VAL A 114 7.02 -17.90 11.85
CA VAL A 114 7.56 -16.53 11.90
C VAL A 114 7.24 -15.95 13.27
N TRP A 115 8.27 -15.49 13.98
CA TRP A 115 8.15 -14.93 15.34
C TRP A 115 7.36 -15.84 16.30
N GLY A 116 7.57 -17.15 16.21
CA GLY A 116 6.89 -18.16 17.03
C GLY A 116 5.41 -18.40 16.69
N THR A 117 4.94 -17.89 15.55
CA THR A 117 3.59 -18.11 15.03
C THR A 117 3.64 -18.89 13.73
N ASN A 118 2.82 -19.94 13.62
CA ASN A 118 2.64 -20.68 12.38
C ASN A 118 1.65 -19.95 11.47
N SER A 119 2.10 -19.60 10.27
CA SER A 119 1.31 -18.88 9.26
C SER A 119 1.38 -19.61 7.92
N LYS A 120 0.30 -19.60 7.14
CA LYS A 120 0.33 -20.03 5.73
C LYS A 120 1.16 -19.02 4.93
N LEU A 121 2.20 -19.51 4.24
CA LEU A 121 3.26 -18.66 3.67
C LEU A 121 2.71 -17.52 2.80
N TRP A 122 1.71 -17.78 1.97
CA TRP A 122 1.19 -16.74 1.07
C TRP A 122 -0.23 -16.28 1.40
N GLU A 123 -1.09 -17.13 1.95
CA GLU A 123 -2.45 -16.71 2.36
C GLU A 123 -2.41 -15.65 3.48
N ASP A 124 -1.52 -15.82 4.47
CA ASP A 124 -1.43 -14.90 5.61
C ASP A 124 -0.48 -13.71 5.37
N LEU A 125 0.30 -13.74 4.27
CA LEU A 125 1.36 -12.76 3.93
C LEU A 125 2.20 -12.35 5.16
N PRO A 126 2.87 -13.30 5.84
CA PRO A 126 3.62 -13.03 7.06
C PRO A 126 4.69 -11.95 6.83
N LEU A 127 4.89 -11.11 7.84
CA LEU A 127 5.74 -9.91 7.85
C LEU A 127 5.29 -8.73 6.97
N LEU A 128 4.36 -8.89 6.02
CA LEU A 128 3.94 -7.75 5.18
C LEU A 128 3.29 -6.62 6.00
N GLY A 129 2.38 -6.95 6.92
CA GLY A 129 1.75 -5.99 7.83
C GLY A 129 2.76 -5.23 8.70
N PRO A 130 3.66 -5.92 9.43
CA PRO A 130 4.77 -5.29 10.15
C PRO A 130 5.64 -4.38 9.28
N THR A 131 6.10 -4.86 8.11
CA THR A 131 6.93 -4.06 7.19
C THR A 131 6.18 -2.82 6.70
N LEU A 132 4.89 -2.93 6.36
CA LEU A 132 4.04 -1.78 6.04
C LEU A 132 4.01 -0.80 7.22
N ARG A 133 3.75 -1.28 8.44
CA ARG A 133 3.64 -0.45 9.65
C ARG A 133 4.91 0.33 9.96
N GLU A 134 6.08 -0.27 9.77
CA GLU A 134 7.39 0.39 9.98
C GLU A 134 7.63 1.51 8.96
N ASN A 135 7.15 1.31 7.74
CA ASN A 135 7.25 2.27 6.65
C ASN A 135 6.09 3.30 6.61
N TRP A 136 5.02 3.09 7.41
CA TRP A 136 3.82 3.94 7.42
C TRP A 136 3.95 5.21 8.27
N ASN A 137 5.03 5.96 8.07
CA ASN A 137 5.21 7.25 8.76
C ASN A 137 4.50 8.35 7.98
N GLU A 138 3.47 8.95 8.59
CA GLU A 138 2.73 10.04 7.96
C GLU A 138 3.66 11.24 7.69
N PRO A 139 3.58 11.89 6.52
CA PRO A 139 4.39 13.07 6.21
C PRO A 139 4.23 14.17 7.26
N ASP A 140 5.34 14.71 7.75
CA ASP A 140 5.42 15.87 8.64
C ASP A 140 6.51 16.85 8.18
N GLU A 141 6.75 17.89 8.97
CA GLU A 141 7.77 18.92 8.71
C GLU A 141 9.22 18.41 8.79
N HIS A 142 9.47 17.25 9.39
CA HIS A 142 10.80 16.67 9.54
C HIS A 142 11.12 15.64 8.45
N MET A 143 10.10 15.16 7.73
CA MET A 143 10.28 14.24 6.62
C MET A 143 10.96 14.94 5.43
N PRO A 144 12.02 14.36 4.83
CA PRO A 144 12.65 14.90 3.63
C PRO A 144 11.66 15.04 2.47
N GLU A 145 11.74 16.13 1.70
CA GLU A 145 10.76 16.45 0.65
C GLU A 145 10.53 15.31 -0.36
N GLY A 146 11.59 14.62 -0.75
CA GLY A 146 11.52 13.49 -1.69
C GLY A 146 10.75 12.26 -1.16
N LYS A 147 10.53 12.16 0.15
CA LYS A 147 9.77 11.06 0.77
C LYS A 147 8.26 11.31 0.79
N HIS A 148 7.79 12.56 0.72
CA HIS A 148 6.35 12.83 0.72
C HIS A 148 5.62 12.20 -0.49
N PRO A 149 6.13 12.31 -1.75
CA PRO A 149 5.53 11.64 -2.89
C PRO A 149 5.59 10.11 -2.80
N ALA A 150 6.66 9.56 -2.21
CA ALA A 150 6.81 8.11 -2.02
C ALA A 150 5.73 7.55 -1.08
N TRP A 151 5.38 8.29 -0.02
CA TRP A 151 4.32 7.89 0.90
C TRP A 151 2.93 7.86 0.23
N ALA A 152 2.63 8.84 -0.62
CA ALA A 152 1.40 8.81 -1.42
C ALA A 152 1.36 7.61 -2.38
N ARG A 153 2.53 7.18 -2.89
CA ARG A 153 2.65 5.99 -3.75
C ARG A 153 2.40 4.68 -3.02
N GLN A 154 2.92 4.55 -1.81
CA GLN A 154 2.64 3.40 -0.95
C GLN A 154 1.15 3.29 -0.61
N ASN A 155 0.50 4.41 -0.33
CA ASN A 155 -0.96 4.45 -0.12
C ASN A 155 -1.75 4.01 -1.36
N ALA A 156 -1.36 4.48 -2.54
CA ALA A 156 -1.99 4.05 -3.78
C ALA A 156 -1.82 2.54 -4.03
N PHE A 157 -0.63 2.00 -3.78
CA PHE A 157 -0.37 0.56 -3.87
C PHE A 157 -1.28 -0.24 -2.94
N LEU A 158 -1.35 0.14 -1.66
CA LEU A 158 -2.14 -0.59 -0.68
C LEU A 158 -3.64 -0.48 -0.98
N ALA A 159 -4.12 0.68 -1.44
CA ALA A 159 -5.49 0.85 -1.91
C ALA A 159 -5.81 -0.07 -3.09
N LEU A 160 -4.90 -0.19 -4.07
CA LEU A 160 -5.05 -1.15 -5.17
C LEU A 160 -5.05 -2.60 -4.68
N LEU A 161 -4.15 -2.95 -3.75
CA LEU A 161 -4.06 -4.31 -3.21
C LEU A 161 -5.38 -4.72 -2.55
N VAL A 162 -5.95 -3.88 -1.66
CA VAL A 162 -7.20 -4.22 -1.00
C VAL A 162 -8.38 -4.31 -1.98
N ALA A 163 -8.41 -3.45 -3.01
CA ALA A 163 -9.44 -3.50 -4.02
C ALA A 163 -9.38 -4.81 -4.81
N ARG A 164 -8.16 -5.24 -5.21
CA ARG A 164 -7.96 -6.52 -5.89
C ARG A 164 -8.26 -7.73 -4.99
N GLN A 165 -7.92 -7.66 -3.71
CA GLN A 165 -8.31 -8.71 -2.75
C GLN A 165 -9.83 -8.82 -2.65
N GLN A 166 -10.55 -7.69 -2.54
CA GLN A 166 -12.01 -7.66 -2.48
C GLN A 166 -12.65 -8.26 -3.75
N GLU A 167 -12.16 -7.89 -4.94
CA GLU A 167 -12.65 -8.42 -6.23
C GLU A 167 -12.51 -9.95 -6.33
N GLU A 168 -11.45 -10.50 -5.72
CA GLU A 168 -11.17 -11.93 -5.69
C GLU A 168 -11.79 -12.65 -4.47
N GLY A 169 -12.52 -11.93 -3.61
CA GLY A 169 -13.15 -12.49 -2.40
C GLY A 169 -12.15 -12.89 -1.31
N ILE A 170 -10.97 -12.29 -1.29
CA ILE A 170 -9.91 -12.53 -0.30
C ILE A 170 -10.11 -11.56 0.88
N ASP A 171 -10.34 -12.10 2.07
CA ASP A 171 -10.61 -11.33 3.29
C ASP A 171 -9.39 -11.17 4.22
N LYS A 172 -8.29 -11.87 3.92
CA LYS A 172 -7.06 -11.88 4.74
C LYS A 172 -5.78 -11.74 3.92
N PRO A 173 -4.72 -11.16 4.54
CA PRO A 173 -4.81 -10.30 5.72
C PRO A 173 -5.60 -9.02 5.42
N SER A 174 -6.21 -8.43 6.44
CA SER A 174 -6.90 -7.13 6.32
C SER A 174 -5.89 -5.99 6.47
N PHE A 175 -6.05 -4.95 5.65
CA PHE A 175 -5.23 -3.71 5.70
C PHE A 175 -6.09 -2.46 5.94
N LEU A 176 -7.30 -2.64 6.47
CA LEU A 176 -8.29 -1.57 6.66
C LEU A 176 -7.75 -0.44 7.55
N GLU A 177 -6.99 -0.76 8.59
CA GLU A 177 -6.44 0.20 9.54
C GLU A 177 -5.54 1.24 8.86
N PHE A 178 -4.79 0.85 7.83
CA PHE A 178 -3.93 1.76 7.08
C PHE A 178 -4.73 2.83 6.34
N SER A 179 -5.88 2.44 5.77
CA SER A 179 -6.82 3.39 5.16
C SER A 179 -7.36 4.38 6.20
N VAL A 180 -7.75 3.89 7.38
CA VAL A 180 -8.31 4.73 8.45
C VAL A 180 -7.26 5.71 8.95
N TRP A 181 -6.01 5.28 9.12
CA TRP A 181 -4.93 6.14 9.56
C TRP A 181 -4.66 7.26 8.55
N THR A 182 -4.57 6.92 7.26
CA THR A 182 -4.34 7.89 6.19
C THR A 182 -5.50 8.88 6.06
N LEU A 183 -6.74 8.39 6.02
CA LEU A 183 -7.93 9.24 5.88
C LEU A 183 -8.13 10.13 7.10
N ARG A 184 -7.85 9.63 8.31
CA ARG A 184 -7.87 10.43 9.54
C ARG A 184 -6.89 11.60 9.45
N GLY A 185 -5.62 11.32 9.14
CA GLY A 185 -4.57 12.33 9.10
C GLY A 185 -4.77 13.40 8.02
N ALA A 186 -5.43 13.03 6.92
CA ALA A 186 -5.73 13.94 5.82
C ALA A 186 -7.07 14.67 5.93
N LEU A 187 -8.11 14.06 6.50
CA LEU A 187 -9.49 14.58 6.40
C LEU A 187 -10.09 14.93 7.76
N GLU A 188 -9.63 14.30 8.84
CA GLU A 188 -10.15 14.49 10.19
C GLU A 188 -9.27 15.37 11.08
N GLU A 189 -8.14 15.85 10.57
CA GLU A 189 -7.29 16.85 11.22
C GLU A 189 -7.37 18.19 10.48
N GLU A 190 -7.01 19.26 11.19
CA GLU A 190 -6.83 20.57 10.56
C GLU A 190 -5.60 20.53 9.66
N ILE A 191 -5.72 21.09 8.46
CA ILE A 191 -4.59 21.28 7.54
C ILE A 191 -4.25 22.77 7.54
N GLU A 192 -3.00 23.08 7.82
CA GLU A 192 -2.50 24.46 7.83
C GLU A 192 -2.66 25.15 6.46
N THR A 193 -2.89 26.46 6.49
CA THR A 193 -2.96 27.31 5.30
C THR A 193 -1.99 28.50 5.45
N PRO A 194 -1.01 28.72 4.53
CA PRO A 194 -0.80 27.98 3.28
C PRO A 194 -0.34 26.54 3.51
N ARG A 195 -0.79 25.60 2.66
CA ARG A 195 -0.46 24.18 2.84
C ARG A 195 1.03 23.89 2.61
N PRO A 196 1.72 23.27 3.58
CA PRO A 196 3.06 22.73 3.36
C PRO A 196 3.01 21.44 2.53
N ASN A 197 4.15 21.05 1.95
CA ASN A 197 4.28 19.87 1.08
C ASN A 197 3.73 18.58 1.71
N PHE A 198 3.89 18.40 3.03
CA PHE A 198 3.37 17.24 3.75
C PHE A 198 1.83 17.21 3.80
N GLY A 199 1.19 18.38 3.89
CA GLY A 199 -0.28 18.50 3.84
C GLY A 199 -0.82 18.09 2.46
N SER A 200 -0.15 18.52 1.39
CA SER A 200 -0.47 18.09 0.02
C SER A 200 -0.35 16.58 -0.15
N ALA A 201 0.72 15.96 0.37
CA ALA A 201 0.92 14.52 0.28
C ALA A 201 -0.17 13.71 1.00
N ARG A 202 -0.62 14.15 2.19
CA ARG A 202 -1.74 13.57 2.93
C ARG A 202 -3.02 13.54 2.11
N ILE A 203 -3.38 14.68 1.49
CA ILE A 203 -4.58 14.78 0.65
C ILE A 203 -4.46 13.89 -0.60
N LEU A 204 -3.29 13.86 -1.24
CA LEU A 204 -3.05 13.00 -2.40
C LEU A 204 -3.23 11.52 -2.02
N ALA A 205 -2.67 11.06 -0.92
CA ALA A 205 -2.83 9.67 -0.46
C ALA A 205 -4.29 9.33 -0.13
N ALA A 206 -4.99 10.20 0.59
CA ALA A 206 -6.41 10.04 0.86
C ALA A 206 -7.24 9.95 -0.43
N SER A 207 -6.91 10.79 -1.43
CA SER A 207 -7.57 10.75 -2.73
C SER A 207 -7.34 9.40 -3.45
N LYS A 208 -6.15 8.81 -3.34
CA LYS A 208 -5.85 7.49 -3.94
C LYS A 208 -6.66 6.35 -3.31
N TRP A 209 -6.93 6.41 -2.01
CA TRP A 209 -7.81 5.45 -1.34
C TRP A 209 -9.23 5.48 -1.91
N PHE A 210 -9.81 6.65 -2.17
CA PHE A 210 -11.12 6.73 -2.83
C PHE A 210 -11.06 6.31 -4.30
N GLN A 211 -10.01 6.69 -5.03
CA GLN A 211 -9.86 6.37 -6.45
C GLN A 211 -9.74 4.87 -6.71
N TYR A 212 -9.04 4.13 -5.86
CA TYR A 212 -8.77 2.71 -6.08
C TYR A 212 -9.61 1.78 -5.19
N ALA A 213 -9.93 2.20 -3.97
CA ALA A 213 -10.61 1.37 -2.97
C ALA A 213 -11.91 2.02 -2.44
N GLY A 214 -12.52 2.95 -3.20
CA GLY A 214 -13.74 3.62 -2.76
C GLY A 214 -14.91 2.67 -2.48
N GLU A 215 -15.08 1.64 -3.32
CA GLU A 215 -16.10 0.59 -3.13
C GLU A 215 -15.83 -0.22 -1.86
N PHE A 216 -14.59 -0.68 -1.66
CA PHE A 216 -14.15 -1.33 -0.43
C PHE A 216 -14.50 -0.48 0.80
N LEU A 217 -14.09 0.80 0.81
CA LEU A 217 -14.34 1.71 1.94
C LEU A 217 -15.83 1.90 2.21
N LEU A 218 -16.66 2.00 1.18
CA LEU A 218 -18.11 2.12 1.34
C LEU A 218 -18.71 0.83 1.93
N GLU A 219 -18.29 -0.33 1.44
CA GLU A 219 -18.77 -1.62 1.95
C GLU A 219 -18.41 -1.79 3.43
N GLN A 220 -17.15 -1.50 3.80
CA GLN A 220 -16.70 -1.53 5.20
C GLN A 220 -17.44 -0.49 6.08
N SER A 221 -17.86 0.64 5.49
CA SER A 221 -18.65 1.66 6.18
C SER A 221 -20.11 1.25 6.40
N LYS A 222 -20.68 0.45 5.49
CA LYS A 222 -22.05 -0.08 5.55
C LYS A 222 -22.19 -1.28 6.48
N SER A 223 -21.18 -2.14 6.52
CA SER A 223 -21.16 -3.29 7.43
C SER A 223 -21.09 -2.90 8.90
N HIS A 224 -20.97 -1.59 9.21
CA HIS A 224 -20.72 -1.07 10.55
C HIS A 224 -19.60 -1.88 11.20
N TYR A 225 -18.44 -1.93 10.53
CA TYR A 225 -17.24 -2.55 11.10
C TYR A 225 -16.83 -1.76 12.35
N ARG A 226 -17.53 -2.09 13.45
CA ARG A 226 -17.41 -1.51 14.77
C ARG A 226 -16.28 -2.23 15.44
N ALA A 227 -15.51 -1.46 16.18
CA ALA A 227 -14.56 -2.01 17.10
C ALA A 227 -15.29 -2.73 18.24
N GLU A 228 -15.61 -4.01 18.05
CA GLU A 228 -15.99 -4.90 19.15
C GLU A 228 -14.78 -5.16 20.07
N ASP A 229 -13.58 -5.08 19.50
CA ASP A 229 -12.30 -5.14 20.21
C ASP A 229 -11.77 -3.74 20.55
N GLU A 230 -11.39 -3.52 21.82
CA GLU A 230 -10.78 -2.30 22.33
C GLU A 230 -9.48 -1.94 21.59
N MET A 231 -8.70 -2.95 21.19
CA MET A 231 -7.49 -2.71 20.39
C MET A 231 -7.84 -2.10 19.03
N PHE A 232 -8.86 -2.66 18.36
CA PHE A 232 -9.34 -2.15 17.09
C PHE A 232 -9.92 -0.74 17.24
N ALA A 233 -10.63 -0.46 18.35
CA ALA A 233 -11.19 0.86 18.64
C ALA A 233 -10.09 1.91 18.77
N ARG A 234 -9.00 1.54 19.44
CA ARG A 234 -7.85 2.43 19.65
C ARG A 234 -7.16 2.76 18.33
N VAL A 235 -6.92 1.76 17.47
CA VAL A 235 -6.20 2.00 16.20
C VAL A 235 -7.08 2.78 15.21
N THR A 236 -8.40 2.58 15.22
CA THR A 236 -9.34 3.26 14.32
C THR A 236 -10.02 4.49 14.91
N ARG A 237 -9.52 5.02 16.03
CA ARG A 237 -10.06 6.24 16.67
C ARG A 237 -10.20 7.40 15.67
N PRO A 238 -11.21 8.28 15.84
CA PRO A 238 -11.36 9.46 15.01
C PRO A 238 -10.27 10.51 15.28
N GLY A 239 -10.06 11.40 14.30
CA GLY A 239 -9.31 12.64 14.42
C GLY A 239 -10.18 13.78 14.96
N LYS A 240 -9.56 14.94 15.20
CA LYS A 240 -10.18 16.06 15.94
C LYS A 240 -11.45 16.63 15.30
N LEU A 241 -11.57 16.59 13.98
CA LEU A 241 -12.67 17.19 13.24
C LEU A 241 -13.89 16.27 13.13
N PHE A 242 -13.70 14.95 13.26
CA PHE A 242 -14.81 14.00 13.19
C PHE A 242 -15.27 13.61 14.61
N ARG A 243 -16.55 13.83 14.91
CA ARG A 243 -17.13 13.61 16.25
C ARG A 243 -17.84 12.26 16.41
N GLY A 244 -17.76 11.39 15.41
CA GLY A 244 -18.37 10.05 15.44
C GLY A 244 -17.54 9.02 16.22
N SER A 245 -17.97 7.76 16.13
CA SER A 245 -17.33 6.64 16.84
C SER A 245 -16.08 6.10 16.12
N PRO A 246 -15.18 5.38 16.82
CA PRO A 246 -14.11 4.60 16.19
C PRO A 246 -14.63 3.57 15.17
N GLY A 247 -13.75 3.16 14.26
CA GLY A 247 -14.06 2.20 13.20
C GLY A 247 -14.60 2.85 11.93
N MET A 248 -15.27 2.06 11.10
CA MET A 248 -15.88 2.50 9.84
C MET A 248 -17.37 2.74 10.03
N SER A 249 -17.90 3.81 9.43
CA SER A 249 -19.33 4.09 9.42
C SER A 249 -19.71 4.92 8.21
N LEU A 250 -20.97 4.81 7.78
CA LEU A 250 -21.49 5.63 6.68
C LEU A 250 -21.40 7.14 6.99
N GLU A 251 -21.60 7.53 8.26
CA GLU A 251 -21.41 8.90 8.72
C GLU A 251 -19.97 9.37 8.51
N ARG A 252 -18.98 8.53 8.86
CA ARG A 252 -17.56 8.84 8.69
C ARG A 252 -17.17 8.93 7.21
N PHE A 253 -17.69 8.02 6.38
CA PHE A 253 -17.50 8.07 4.92
C PHE A 253 -18.08 9.36 4.31
N GLN A 254 -19.29 9.75 4.70
CA GLN A 254 -19.92 11.00 4.26
C GLN A 254 -19.14 12.24 4.73
N PHE A 255 -18.60 12.20 5.95
CA PHE A 255 -17.74 13.25 6.47
C PHE A 255 -16.48 13.40 5.60
N TRP A 256 -15.78 12.30 5.30
CA TRP A 256 -14.61 12.32 4.42
C TRP A 256 -14.89 12.88 3.03
N ARG A 257 -15.99 12.47 2.39
CA ARG A 257 -16.44 13.06 1.12
C ARG A 257 -16.57 14.58 1.24
N GLY A 258 -17.29 15.08 2.25
CA GLY A 258 -17.48 16.52 2.45
C GLY A 258 -16.15 17.27 2.69
N ARG A 259 -15.18 16.64 3.35
CA ARG A 259 -13.83 17.21 3.51
C ARG A 259 -13.09 17.30 2.18
N LEU A 260 -13.15 16.25 1.34
CA LEU A 260 -12.58 16.28 0.00
C LEU A 260 -13.20 17.37 -0.88
N GLU A 261 -14.53 17.54 -0.84
CA GLU A 261 -15.24 18.62 -1.54
C GLU A 261 -14.76 20.00 -1.09
N GLY A 262 -14.61 20.22 0.22
CA GLY A 262 -14.08 21.48 0.75
C GLY A 262 -12.65 21.74 0.29
N LEU A 263 -11.79 20.72 0.34
CA LEU A 263 -10.40 20.80 -0.11
C LEU A 263 -10.26 21.05 -1.62
N SER A 264 -11.28 20.67 -2.41
CA SER A 264 -11.32 20.88 -3.86
C SER A 264 -11.67 22.32 -4.27
N GLN A 265 -11.99 23.20 -3.32
CA GLN A 265 -12.30 24.62 -3.57
C GLN A 265 -11.22 25.55 -3.00
N GLY A 266 -10.14 25.00 -2.44
CA GLY A 266 -9.05 25.77 -1.86
C GLY A 266 -8.22 26.53 -2.90
N PRO A 267 -7.64 27.70 -2.55
CA PRO A 267 -6.92 28.58 -3.49
C PRO A 267 -5.52 28.09 -3.89
N GLU A 268 -5.20 26.81 -3.70
CA GLU A 268 -3.84 26.28 -3.72
C GLU A 268 -3.68 25.09 -4.68
N ASP A 269 -2.43 24.57 -4.79
CA ASP A 269 -1.95 23.49 -5.66
C ASP A 269 -3.03 22.81 -6.52
N GLU A 270 -3.01 23.13 -7.83
CA GLU A 270 -3.96 22.64 -8.82
C GLU A 270 -4.05 21.11 -8.85
N THR A 271 -2.93 20.42 -8.61
CA THR A 271 -2.88 18.95 -8.60
C THR A 271 -3.67 18.40 -7.42
N VAL A 272 -3.42 18.94 -6.22
CA VAL A 272 -4.11 18.51 -4.99
C VAL A 272 -5.60 18.80 -5.08
N THR A 273 -5.95 20.00 -5.53
CA THR A 273 -7.34 20.45 -5.69
C THR A 273 -8.09 19.57 -6.70
N LYS A 274 -7.46 19.22 -7.82
CA LYS A 274 -8.02 18.30 -8.82
C LYS A 274 -8.20 16.88 -8.27
N GLN A 275 -7.20 16.33 -7.58
CA GLN A 275 -7.28 14.96 -7.03
C GLN A 275 -8.35 14.86 -5.92
N ALA A 276 -8.46 15.88 -5.06
CA ALA A 276 -9.52 15.95 -4.05
C ALA A 276 -10.90 16.03 -4.69
N LYS A 277 -11.05 16.81 -5.78
CA LYS A 277 -12.29 16.89 -6.55
C LYS A 277 -12.71 15.52 -7.11
N GLU A 278 -11.79 14.86 -7.80
CA GLU A 278 -12.05 13.53 -8.40
C GLU A 278 -12.46 12.51 -7.31
N ALA A 279 -11.77 12.51 -6.17
CA ALA A 279 -12.10 11.63 -5.05
C ALA A 279 -13.49 11.93 -4.44
N ALA A 280 -13.85 13.20 -4.30
CA ALA A 280 -15.18 13.61 -3.85
C ALA A 280 -16.30 13.18 -4.83
N GLU A 281 -16.06 13.33 -6.13
CA GLU A 281 -17.01 12.89 -7.17
C GLU A 281 -17.22 11.37 -7.13
N ILE A 282 -16.14 10.59 -6.99
CA ILE A 282 -16.21 9.13 -6.83
C ILE A 282 -17.03 8.76 -5.59
N ALA A 283 -16.70 9.34 -4.43
CA ALA A 283 -17.44 9.09 -3.20
C ALA A 283 -18.94 9.46 -3.31
N THR A 284 -19.25 10.55 -4.01
CA THR A 284 -20.64 10.97 -4.29
C THR A 284 -21.37 9.95 -5.15
N ASN A 285 -20.75 9.50 -6.25
CA ASN A 285 -21.33 8.50 -7.14
C ASN A 285 -21.58 7.18 -6.40
N LEU A 286 -20.63 6.73 -5.60
CA LEU A 286 -20.76 5.51 -4.79
C LEU A 286 -21.95 5.57 -3.81
N LEU A 287 -22.13 6.71 -3.13
CA LEU A 287 -23.27 6.93 -2.22
C LEU A 287 -24.63 6.99 -2.93
N ASN A 288 -24.66 7.37 -4.21
CA ASN A 288 -25.89 7.47 -4.98
C ASN A 288 -26.30 6.13 -5.62
N HIS A 289 -25.35 5.23 -5.83
CA HIS A 289 -25.55 3.99 -6.60
C HIS A 289 -25.57 2.70 -5.77
N HIS A 290 -25.31 2.77 -4.46
CA HIS A 290 -25.38 1.62 -3.55
C HIS A 290 -26.11 1.97 -2.25
#